data_AF-A0A949YWW1-F1
#
_entry.id   AF-A0A949YWW1-F1
#
_cell.length_a   1.000
_cell.length_b   1.000
_cell.length_c   1.000
_cell.angle_alpha   90.00
_cell.angle_beta   90.00
_cell.angle_gamma   90.00
#
_symmetry.space_group_name_H-M   'P 1'
#
loop_
_entity.id
_entity.type
_entity.pdbx_description
1 polymer ?
#
loop_
_entity_poly.entity_id
_entity_poly.type
_entity_poly.pdbx_seq_one_letter_code
_entity_poly.pdbx_strand_id
1 'polypeptide(L)' 'MAAKEKKFEEEIRDLETLVNQIDSGELTLEESISAFERGVALVKSLNRKLDEVERKVELLTRNAE' A
#
# COMPACT_ATOMS: atom_id res chain seq x y z
N MET A 1 9.97 -0.94 15.67
CA MET A 1 9.24 -0.21 14.61
C MET A 1 9.76 -0.54 13.20
N ALA A 2 11.07 -0.72 13.03
CA ALA A 2 11.71 -1.05 11.74
C ALA A 2 11.08 -2.20 10.91
N ALA A 3 10.56 -3.26 11.54
CA ALA A 3 9.92 -4.36 10.81
C ALA A 3 8.56 -3.98 10.18
N LYS A 4 7.81 -3.06 10.80
CA LYS A 4 6.54 -2.56 10.24
C LYS A 4 6.77 -1.57 9.10
N GLU A 5 7.81 -0.73 9.19
CA GLU A 5 8.23 0.19 8.12
C GLU A 5 8.72 -0.57 6.90
N LYS A 6 9.61 -1.56 7.06
CA LYS A 6 10.03 -2.43 5.95
C LYS A 6 8.84 -3.05 5.22
N LYS A 7 7.83 -3.52 5.97
CA LYS A 7 6.63 -4.12 5.39
C LYS A 7 5.73 -3.11 4.66
N PHE A 8 5.79 -1.82 5.00
CA PHE A 8 5.06 -0.78 4.28
C PHE A 8 5.78 -0.42 2.97
N GLU A 9 7.10 -0.22 3.04
CA GLU A 9 7.94 0.05 1.85
C GLU A 9 7.89 -1.11 0.84
N GLU A 10 7.89 -2.35 1.30
CA GLU A 10 7.71 -3.54 0.45
C GLU A 10 6.36 -3.53 -0.26
N GLU A 11 5.26 -3.27 0.45
CA GLU A 11 3.92 -3.22 -0.16
C GLU A 11 3.76 -2.05 -1.15
N ILE A 12 4.46 -0.92 -0.92
CA ILE A 12 4.52 0.16 -1.91
C ILE A 12 5.27 -0.28 -3.17
N ARG A 13 6.43 -0.93 -3.02
CA ARG A 13 7.19 -1.43 -4.18
C ARG A 13 6.41 -2.46 -4.99
N ASP A 14 5.64 -3.32 -4.31
CA ASP A 14 4.76 -4.27 -4.97
C ASP A 14 3.68 -3.56 -5.79
N LEU A 15 3.10 -2.47 -5.26
CA LEU A 15 2.13 -1.65 -5.98
C LEU A 15 2.75 -0.95 -7.20
N GLU A 16 3.94 -0.36 -7.05
CA GLU A 16 4.66 0.29 -8.16
C GLU A 16 4.98 -0.71 -9.28
N THR A 17 5.45 -1.90 -8.91
CA THR A 17 5.74 -2.98 -9.86
C THR A 17 4.48 -3.39 -10.62
N LEU A 18 3.37 -3.53 -9.92
CA LEU A 18 2.09 -3.90 -10.51
C LEU A 18 1.55 -2.82 -11.46
N VAL A 19 1.67 -1.54 -11.10
CA VAL A 19 1.31 -0.42 -11.98
C VAL A 19 2.16 -0.45 -13.25
N ASN A 20 3.48 -0.63 -13.13
CA ASN A 20 4.36 -0.72 -14.29
C ASN A 20 4.01 -1.90 -15.22
N GLN A 21 3.56 -3.03 -14.66
CA GLN A 21 3.10 -4.18 -15.46
C GLN A 21 1.78 -3.89 -16.19
N ILE A 22 0.87 -3.14 -15.57
CA ILE A 22 -0.39 -2.74 -16.22
C ILE A 22 -0.09 -1.73 -17.34
N ASP A 23 0.77 -0.75 -17.08
CA ASP A 23 1.13 0.30 -18.05
C ASP A 23 1.99 -0.21 -19.21
N SER A 24 2.73 -1.32 -19.05
CA SER A 24 3.50 -1.92 -20.15
C SER A 24 2.60 -2.47 -21.26
N GLY A 25 1.34 -2.79 -20.96
CA GLY A 25 0.39 -3.36 -21.91
C GLY A 25 0.73 -4.80 -22.33
N GLU A 26 1.64 -5.46 -21.64
CA GLU A 26 2.04 -6.86 -21.93
C GLU A 26 1.09 -7.90 -21.31
N LEU A 27 0.18 -7.46 -20.43
CA LEU A 27 -0.78 -8.34 -19.77
C LEU A 27 -1.95 -8.68 -20.68
N THR A 28 -2.37 -9.94 -20.64
CA THR A 28 -3.67 -10.35 -21.18
C THR A 28 -4.81 -9.70 -20.39
N LEU A 29 -6.04 -9.78 -20.93
CA LEU A 29 -7.23 -9.24 -20.25
C LEU A 29 -7.43 -9.86 -18.85
N GLU A 30 -7.27 -11.18 -18.74
CA GLU A 30 -7.43 -11.90 -17.47
C GLU A 30 -6.36 -11.50 -16.46
N GLU A 31 -5.10 -11.38 -16.91
CA GLU A 31 -4.00 -10.89 -16.07
C GLU A 31 -4.20 -9.44 -15.64
N SER A 32 -4.72 -8.60 -16.53
CA SER A 32 -5.02 -7.19 -16.23
C SER A 32 -6.10 -7.06 -15.15
N ILE A 33 -7.14 -7.90 -15.21
CA ILE A 33 -8.19 -7.95 -14.17
C ILE A 33 -7.58 -8.41 -12.84
N SER A 34 -6.78 -9.48 -12.85
CA SER A 34 -6.12 -9.97 -11.63
C SER A 34 -5.16 -8.95 -11.04
N ALA A 35 -4.37 -8.27 -11.88
CA ALA A 35 -3.46 -7.21 -11.46
C ALA A 35 -4.25 -6.05 -10.84
N PHE A 36 -5.34 -5.61 -11.46
CA PHE A 36 -6.19 -4.56 -10.93
C PHE A 36 -6.77 -4.91 -9.55
N GLU A 37 -7.32 -6.12 -9.37
CA GLU A 37 -7.83 -6.58 -8.08
C GLU A 37 -6.75 -6.57 -6.99
N ARG A 38 -5.54 -7.04 -7.31
CA ARG A 38 -4.39 -7.00 -6.41
C ARG A 38 -4.00 -5.56 -6.06
N GLY A 39 -3.96 -4.67 -7.05
CA GLY A 39 -3.66 -3.24 -6.84
C GLY A 39 -4.66 -2.58 -5.89
N VAL A 40 -5.95 -2.80 -6.09
CA VAL A 40 -7.00 -2.29 -5.20
C VAL A 40 -6.83 -2.81 -3.77
N ALA A 41 -6.51 -4.09 -3.61
CA ALA A 41 -6.26 -4.68 -2.29
C ALA A 41 -5.03 -4.07 -1.59
N LEU A 42 -3.93 -3.88 -2.33
CA LEU A 42 -2.71 -3.24 -1.83
C LEU A 42 -2.97 -1.79 -1.38
N VAL A 43 -3.62 -0.99 -2.23
CA VAL A 43 -3.99 0.40 -1.90
C VAL A 43 -4.83 0.47 -0.63
N LYS A 44 -5.79 -0.44 -0.47
CA LYS A 44 -6.64 -0.51 0.74
C LYS A 44 -5.84 -0.88 1.99
N SER A 45 -4.87 -1.79 1.87
CA SER A 45 -3.95 -2.16 2.97
C SER A 45 -3.09 -0.98 3.40
N LEU A 46 -2.47 -0.30 2.43
CA LEU A 46 -1.59 0.85 2.65
C LEU A 46 -2.32 2.00 3.35
N ASN A 47 -3.51 2.38 2.87
CA ASN A 47 -4.32 3.41 3.51
C ASN A 47 -4.66 3.07 4.96
N ARG A 48 -5.07 1.83 5.26
CA ARG A 48 -5.35 1.41 6.64
C ARG A 48 -4.13 1.55 7.56
N LYS A 49 -2.93 1.25 7.06
CA LYS A 49 -1.69 1.40 7.83
C LYS A 49 -1.38 2.87 8.09
N LEU A 50 -1.59 3.74 7.10
CA LEU A 50 -1.43 5.18 7.28
C LEU A 50 -2.42 5.71 8.33
N ASP A 51 -3.69 5.34 8.26
CA ASP A 51 -4.71 5.72 9.24
C ASP A 51 -4.34 5.27 10.68
N GLU A 52 -3.79 4.05 10.84
CA GLU A 52 -3.32 3.57 12.14
C GLU A 52 -2.17 4.42 12.69
N VAL A 53 -1.23 4.82 11.82
CA VAL A 53 -0.08 5.65 12.19
C VAL A 53 -0.54 7.06 12.54
N GLU A 54 -1.40 7.67 11.74
CA GLU A 54 -1.97 9.00 11.97
C GLU A 54 -2.68 9.07 13.32
N ARG A 55 -3.59 8.12 13.61
CA ARG A 55 -4.25 8.02 14.91
C ARG A 55 -3.27 7.89 16.07
N LYS A 56 -2.20 7.12 15.88
CA LYS A 56 -1.18 6.97 16.92
C LYS A 56 -0.43 8.27 17.16
N VAL A 57 -0.10 9.01 16.10
CA VAL A 57 0.52 10.34 16.20
C VAL A 57 -0.41 11.31 16.92
N GLU A 58 -1.69 11.38 16.54
CA GLU A 58 -2.68 12.25 17.20
C GLU A 58 -2.78 11.98 18.71
N LEU A 59 -2.82 10.71 19.12
CA LEU A 59 -2.86 10.33 20.54
C LEU A 59 -1.58 10.75 21.28
N LEU A 60 -0.41 10.59 20.66
CA LEU A 60 0.86 10.98 21.25
C LEU A 60 0.95 12.51 21.40
N THR A 61 0.51 13.26 20.38
CA THR A 61 0.49 14.73 20.43
C THR A 61 -0.48 15.25 21.49
N ARG A 62 -1.69 14.67 21.59
CA ARG A 62 -2.68 15.05 22.62
C ARG A 62 -2.23 14.76 24.05
N ASN A 63 -1.40 13.73 24.25
CA ASN A 63 -0.88 13.36 25.58
C ASN A 63 0.42 14.11 25.94
N ALA A 64 1.00 14.84 24.98
CA ALA A 64 2.20 15.65 25.18
C ALA A 64 1.88 17.12 25.54
N GLU A 65 0.60 17.51 25.47
CA GLU A 65 0.03 18.75 26.01
C GLU A 65 -0.48 18.53 27.45
#